data_AF-A0A9W8UYS2-F1
#
_entry.id   AF-A0A9W8UYS2-F1
#
_cell.length_a   1.000
_cell.length_b   1.000
_cell.length_c   1.000
_cell.angle_alpha   90.00
_cell.angle_beta   90.00
_cell.angle_gamma   90.00
#
_symmetry.space_group_name_H-M   'P 1'
#
loop_
_entity.id
_entity.type
_entity.pdbx_description
1 polymer ?
#
loop_
_entity_poly.entity_id
_entity_poly.type
_entity_poly.pdbx_seq_one_letter_code
_entity_poly.pdbx_strand_id
1 'polypeptide(L)'
;MAVMDEKKAAAAAASQQQQQQAFPRNDMADALVTDGFQLPDIDPGDGAPPPYGESHDQVHFSQPGFDAGAEVTGDGRVNININTKNRRLADLLAPTLQRQVTAAEPEPPVLPPAYIPPSLGGLPGQTPPPKLNVVVQIVGSRGDVQPFVALGKVLKDTYGHRVRIATHATFQTFVEENGLEFFNIGGDPAELMAFMVKHPGLMPGFDAITSGEVSKRRKGIQDILLGCWRSCIEGGDGLGPPPTPHAKNAPLDASLEVSGAGQEPFVADAIIANPPSFAHVHIAEKMGIPVHMMFTMPWSPTRAFPHPLANIQSSNTDDVMTNYMTYTLVEMMTWQGLGDVINRFREKALDLPPLSLIWAPGLLARLQISWTYCWSPALIPKPNDWGRHIDIAGFYFLNLASSYTPDPELEAFLRDGPPPVYIGFGSIVVDDPNAMTEMIFEAVRLAGVRALVSKGWGGLGADELGIPDGVYMLGNVPHDWLFEHVSCVVHHGGAGTTAAGIKAGKPTIVVPFFGDQPFWGAMIARANAGPEPVPYKALTAEKLAESIQFCLRPETLEQAKALGAKIREEKGTDVGGKSFHDHLNVDNLRCSVSPSRAAAWRVRRTQVRLSPFAAAVLVDDGSLQWSDLKL
;
A
#
# COMPACT_ATOMS: atom_id res chain seq x y z
N MET A 1 24.93 68.53 45.92
CA MET A 1 25.97 67.58 45.48
C MET A 1 25.59 66.13 45.85
N ALA A 2 24.33 65.75 45.62
CA ALA A 2 23.79 64.41 45.92
C ALA A 2 22.75 63.92 44.87
N VAL A 3 22.47 64.73 43.83
CA VAL A 3 21.53 64.40 42.73
C VAL A 3 22.29 64.03 41.44
N MET A 4 23.62 64.13 41.47
CA MET A 4 24.50 63.85 40.33
C MET A 4 25.18 62.47 40.41
N ASP A 5 25.13 61.83 41.59
CA ASP A 5 25.66 60.46 41.80
C ASP A 5 24.60 59.37 41.60
N GLU A 6 23.31 59.64 41.85
CA GLU A 6 22.22 58.70 41.50
C GLU A 6 22.04 58.52 39.99
N LYS A 7 22.27 59.58 39.19
CA LYS A 7 22.21 59.48 37.72
C LYS A 7 23.43 58.75 37.12
N LYS A 8 24.58 58.72 37.80
CA LYS A 8 25.75 57.94 37.38
C LYS A 8 25.63 56.46 37.77
N ALA A 9 25.00 56.14 38.89
CA ALA A 9 24.73 54.76 39.29
C ALA A 9 23.68 54.08 38.38
N ALA A 10 22.62 54.80 37.98
CA ALA A 10 21.61 54.27 37.05
C ALA A 10 22.17 54.05 35.62
N ALA A 11 23.10 54.88 35.16
CA ALA A 11 23.75 54.73 33.86
C ALA A 11 24.77 53.57 33.83
N ALA A 12 25.43 53.25 34.96
CA ALA A 12 26.35 52.13 35.08
C ALA A 12 25.63 50.76 35.18
N ALA A 13 24.43 50.71 35.79
CA ALA A 13 23.61 49.51 35.83
C ALA A 13 22.98 49.18 34.46
N ALA A 14 22.58 50.20 33.69
CA ALA A 14 22.04 50.03 32.34
C ALA A 14 23.11 49.57 31.32
N SER A 15 24.39 49.85 31.56
CA SER A 15 25.50 49.44 30.68
C SER A 15 26.12 48.08 31.05
N GLN A 16 25.83 47.53 32.24
CA GLN A 16 26.26 46.18 32.63
C GLN A 16 25.24 45.06 32.36
N GLN A 17 23.96 45.38 32.11
CA GLN A 17 22.98 44.40 31.61
C GLN A 17 22.96 44.25 30.08
N GLN A 18 23.72 45.06 29.34
CA GLN A 18 23.88 44.96 27.87
C GLN A 18 25.21 44.32 27.43
N GLN A 19 25.99 43.75 28.35
CA GLN A 19 27.26 43.06 28.06
C GLN A 19 27.28 41.60 28.55
N GLN A 20 26.13 40.91 28.53
CA GLN A 20 26.13 39.45 28.43
C GLN A 20 26.20 39.05 26.96
N GLN A 21 27.45 38.89 26.50
CA GLN A 21 27.89 38.08 25.37
C GLN A 21 26.92 37.97 24.18
N ALA A 22 26.82 39.07 23.42
CA ALA A 22 26.62 38.96 21.99
C ALA A 22 27.90 38.36 21.38
N PHE A 23 27.95 37.04 21.27
CA PHE A 23 28.84 36.38 20.31
C PHE A 23 28.47 36.89 18.91
N PRO A 24 29.45 37.08 18.00
CA PRO A 24 29.16 37.60 16.68
C PRO A 24 28.21 36.64 15.96
N ARG A 25 26.94 37.04 15.84
CA ARG A 25 25.89 36.36 15.05
C ARG A 25 26.14 36.38 13.54
N ASN A 26 27.37 36.69 13.10
CA ASN A 26 27.69 36.97 11.71
C ASN A 26 28.52 35.91 11.00
N ASP A 27 28.82 34.77 11.65
CA ASP A 27 29.47 33.62 11.00
C ASP A 27 28.52 32.45 10.70
N MET A 28 27.24 32.52 11.12
CA MET A 28 26.22 31.49 10.78
C MET A 28 25.57 31.69 9.40
N ALA A 29 25.80 32.83 8.74
CA ALA A 29 25.16 33.12 7.45
C ALA A 29 25.82 32.37 6.27
N ASP A 30 27.06 31.90 6.42
CA ASP A 30 27.85 31.35 5.30
C ASP A 30 27.85 29.81 5.21
N ALA A 31 27.09 29.10 6.04
CA ALA A 31 27.20 27.63 6.06
C ALA A 31 25.91 26.93 6.44
N LEU A 32 24.90 26.99 5.56
CA LEU A 32 23.87 25.95 5.38
C LEU A 32 23.14 26.23 4.05
N VAL A 33 23.86 26.05 2.94
CA VAL A 33 23.22 25.96 1.61
C VAL A 33 22.54 24.60 1.56
N THR A 34 21.23 24.58 1.83
CA THR A 34 20.41 23.42 1.52
C THR A 34 19.99 23.53 0.06
N ASP A 35 19.99 22.40 -0.66
CA ASP A 35 19.23 22.29 -1.90
C ASP A 35 17.75 22.42 -1.49
N GLY A 36 17.26 23.66 -1.54
CA GLY A 36 15.96 24.05 -1.00
C GLY A 36 14.82 23.17 -1.49
N PHE A 37 13.90 22.84 -0.59
CA PHE A 37 12.67 22.14 -0.91
C PHE A 37 11.74 23.07 -1.68
N GLN A 38 11.83 23.05 -3.02
CA GLN A 38 10.77 23.54 -3.88
C GLN A 38 9.83 22.40 -4.26
N LEU A 39 8.62 22.37 -3.68
CA LEU A 39 7.50 21.63 -4.28
C LEU A 39 7.17 22.36 -5.60
N PRO A 40 7.54 21.80 -6.75
CA PRO A 40 7.31 22.43 -8.03
C PRO A 40 5.85 22.28 -8.41
N ASP A 41 5.35 23.27 -9.14
CA ASP A 41 4.20 23.01 -9.98
C ASP A 41 4.61 21.97 -11.04
N ILE A 42 4.05 20.77 -10.92
CA ILE A 42 4.25 19.68 -11.87
C ILE A 42 3.09 19.58 -12.87
N ASP A 43 2.14 20.53 -12.83
CA ASP A 43 1.08 20.65 -13.83
C ASP A 43 1.74 20.80 -15.22
N PRO A 44 1.41 19.90 -16.17
CA PRO A 44 1.85 20.09 -17.53
C PRO A 44 1.17 21.35 -18.06
N GLY A 45 1.90 22.46 -18.20
CA GLY A 45 1.49 23.46 -19.19
C GLY A 45 1.19 22.80 -20.54
N ASP A 46 0.48 23.48 -21.45
CA ASP A 46 -0.11 22.99 -22.73
C ASP A 46 0.80 22.17 -23.69
N GLY A 47 2.04 21.83 -23.32
CA GLY A 47 2.98 20.99 -24.06
C GLY A 47 3.41 19.71 -23.36
N ALA A 48 2.49 18.95 -22.72
CA ALA A 48 2.80 17.57 -22.33
C ALA A 48 3.19 16.78 -23.59
N PRO A 49 4.34 16.08 -23.63
CA PRO A 49 4.64 15.19 -24.75
C PRO A 49 3.52 14.14 -24.84
N PRO A 50 3.05 13.80 -26.05
CA PRO A 50 2.06 12.76 -26.20
C PRO A 50 2.57 11.47 -25.55
N PRO A 51 1.69 10.64 -24.98
CA PRO A 51 2.06 9.33 -24.47
C PRO A 51 2.87 8.56 -25.53
N TYR A 52 3.82 7.75 -25.08
CA TYR A 52 4.82 7.15 -25.96
C TYR A 52 4.23 6.00 -26.79
N GLY A 53 3.49 6.32 -27.87
CA GLY A 53 2.88 5.39 -28.82
C GLY A 53 1.70 6.02 -29.60
N GLU A 54 1.37 5.48 -30.78
CA GLU A 54 0.19 5.94 -31.57
C GLU A 54 -1.16 5.51 -30.94
N SER A 55 -1.15 4.50 -30.05
CA SER A 55 -2.30 4.01 -29.28
C SER A 55 -1.99 3.97 -27.78
N HIS A 56 -2.94 4.42 -26.96
CA HIS A 56 -2.75 4.61 -25.50
C HIS A 56 -3.10 3.38 -24.66
N ASP A 57 -3.83 2.45 -25.26
CA ASP A 57 -4.40 1.24 -24.68
C ASP A 57 -3.67 -0.04 -25.11
N GLN A 58 -2.77 0.07 -26.10
CA GLN A 58 -2.06 -1.05 -26.69
C GLN A 58 -0.55 -0.89 -26.57
N VAL A 59 0.11 -1.99 -26.21
CA VAL A 59 1.56 -2.13 -26.27
C VAL A 59 1.85 -3.30 -27.17
N HIS A 60 2.46 -3.01 -28.32
CA HIS A 60 2.97 -4.05 -29.20
C HIS A 60 4.48 -4.07 -29.13
N PHE A 61 5.01 -5.16 -28.57
CA PHE A 61 6.43 -5.40 -28.50
C PHE A 61 6.81 -6.45 -29.54
N SER A 62 7.49 -6.01 -30.59
CA SER A 62 7.99 -6.89 -31.64
C SER A 62 9.52 -6.83 -31.68
N GLN A 63 10.17 -7.93 -31.31
CA GLN A 63 11.59 -8.16 -31.51
C GLN A 63 11.79 -9.40 -32.39
N PRO A 64 12.93 -9.56 -33.10
CA PRO A 64 13.17 -10.73 -33.94
C PRO A 64 12.98 -12.06 -33.18
N GLY A 65 11.85 -12.75 -33.42
CA GLY A 65 11.51 -14.03 -32.78
C GLY A 65 10.51 -13.96 -31.60
N PHE A 66 10.08 -12.76 -31.20
CA PHE A 66 9.08 -12.56 -30.16
C PHE A 66 8.13 -11.42 -30.50
N ASP A 67 6.86 -11.73 -30.38
CA ASP A 67 5.77 -10.83 -30.64
C ASP A 67 4.80 -10.92 -29.47
N ALA A 68 4.69 -9.85 -28.69
CA ALA A 68 3.72 -9.75 -27.62
C ALA A 68 2.84 -8.52 -27.81
N GLY A 69 1.55 -8.72 -27.60
CA GLY A 69 0.57 -7.66 -27.53
C GLY A 69 -0.02 -7.62 -26.13
N ALA A 70 -0.11 -6.43 -25.55
CA ALA A 70 -0.87 -6.17 -24.35
C ALA A 70 -1.91 -5.08 -24.63
N GLU A 71 -3.16 -5.32 -24.29
CA GLU A 71 -4.26 -4.37 -24.48
C GLU A 71 -5.09 -4.28 -23.20
N VAL A 72 -5.50 -3.08 -22.79
CA VAL A 72 -6.34 -2.94 -21.59
C VAL A 72 -7.81 -3.24 -21.91
N THR A 73 -8.45 -4.12 -21.13
CA THR A 73 -9.88 -4.42 -21.27
C THR A 73 -10.77 -3.56 -20.39
N GLY A 74 -12.04 -3.44 -20.75
CA GLY A 74 -13.08 -2.78 -19.95
C GLY A 74 -13.48 -3.53 -18.66
N ASP A 75 -12.59 -4.29 -18.03
CA ASP A 75 -12.70 -4.90 -16.68
C ASP A 75 -11.46 -4.61 -15.80
N GLY A 76 -10.51 -3.79 -16.29
CA GLY A 76 -9.34 -3.35 -15.51
C GLY A 76 -8.13 -4.23 -15.64
N ARG A 77 -8.27 -5.31 -16.39
CA ARG A 77 -7.22 -6.26 -16.66
C ARG A 77 -6.54 -5.94 -17.99
N VAL A 78 -5.37 -6.52 -18.17
CA VAL A 78 -4.55 -6.42 -19.37
C VAL A 78 -4.71 -7.72 -20.15
N ASN A 79 -5.36 -7.66 -21.31
CA ASN A 79 -5.34 -8.74 -22.29
C ASN A 79 -3.92 -8.95 -22.80
N ILE A 80 -3.40 -10.16 -22.61
CA ILE A 80 -2.05 -10.53 -23.03
C ILE A 80 -2.14 -11.59 -24.12
N ASN A 81 -1.50 -11.31 -25.25
CA ASN A 81 -1.25 -12.23 -26.34
C ASN A 81 0.25 -12.47 -26.47
N ILE A 82 0.70 -13.71 -26.30
CA ILE A 82 2.11 -14.08 -26.37
C ILE A 82 2.34 -15.01 -27.57
N ASN A 83 3.16 -14.56 -28.52
CA ASN A 83 3.60 -15.37 -29.66
C ASN A 83 5.13 -15.42 -29.74
N THR A 84 5.71 -16.52 -29.25
CA THR A 84 7.13 -16.81 -29.43
C THR A 84 7.33 -17.56 -30.74
N LYS A 85 7.86 -16.89 -31.77
CA LYS A 85 8.17 -17.52 -33.08
C LYS A 85 9.55 -18.21 -33.07
N ASN A 86 10.40 -17.94 -32.07
CA ASN A 86 11.70 -18.59 -31.92
C ASN A 86 12.16 -18.60 -30.44
N ARG A 87 12.92 -19.63 -30.03
CA ARG A 87 13.45 -19.78 -28.64
C ARG A 87 14.40 -18.66 -28.19
N ARG A 88 14.77 -17.71 -29.05
CA ARG A 88 15.75 -16.65 -28.77
C ARG A 88 15.31 -15.60 -27.74
N LEU A 89 14.01 -15.45 -27.48
CA LEU A 89 13.56 -14.58 -26.38
C LEU A 89 13.58 -15.31 -25.03
N ALA A 90 13.40 -16.64 -25.02
CA ALA A 90 13.81 -17.42 -23.86
C ALA A 90 15.28 -17.14 -23.57
N ASP A 91 16.15 -16.94 -24.58
CA ASP A 91 17.57 -16.54 -24.40
C ASP A 91 17.79 -15.05 -24.04
N LEU A 92 16.81 -14.16 -24.21
CA LEU A 92 16.90 -12.71 -23.96
C LEU A 92 16.31 -12.31 -22.60
N LEU A 93 15.27 -13.05 -22.17
CA LEU A 93 14.78 -13.08 -20.79
C LEU A 93 15.55 -14.12 -19.95
N ALA A 94 16.28 -15.07 -20.57
CA ALA A 94 17.11 -16.06 -19.88
C ALA A 94 18.12 -15.42 -18.96
N PRO A 95 18.82 -14.32 -19.23
CA PRO A 95 19.74 -13.73 -18.26
C PRO A 95 19.03 -13.23 -17.01
N THR A 96 17.79 -12.74 -17.14
CA THR A 96 16.95 -12.29 -16.02
C THR A 96 16.36 -13.48 -15.26
N LEU A 97 15.85 -14.48 -15.98
CA LEU A 97 15.33 -15.74 -15.46
C LEU A 97 16.43 -16.64 -14.89
N GLN A 98 17.62 -16.67 -15.49
CA GLN A 98 18.84 -17.35 -15.01
C GLN A 98 19.51 -16.52 -13.93
N ARG A 99 19.49 -15.19 -13.88
CA ARG A 99 19.95 -14.50 -12.65
C ARG A 99 19.06 -14.80 -11.45
N GLN A 100 17.76 -14.99 -11.67
CA GLN A 100 16.84 -15.41 -10.62
C GLN A 100 16.93 -16.92 -10.29
N VAL A 101 17.15 -17.79 -11.29
CA VAL A 101 17.30 -19.26 -11.11
C VAL A 101 18.72 -19.68 -10.69
N THR A 102 19.73 -18.91 -11.07
CA THR A 102 21.17 -19.13 -10.82
C THR A 102 21.64 -18.16 -9.75
N ALA A 103 20.83 -17.90 -8.71
CA ALA A 103 21.20 -17.17 -7.51
C ALA A 103 22.32 -17.91 -6.76
N ALA A 104 23.51 -17.83 -7.35
CA ALA A 104 24.84 -18.12 -6.87
C ALA A 104 25.73 -16.91 -7.20
N GLU A 105 25.16 -15.70 -7.35
CA GLU A 105 25.88 -14.49 -6.94
C GLU A 105 25.97 -14.55 -5.39
N PRO A 106 27.09 -14.09 -4.78
CA PRO A 106 27.31 -14.26 -3.35
C PRO A 106 26.08 -13.78 -2.60
N GLU A 107 25.49 -14.66 -1.79
CA GLU A 107 24.33 -14.31 -0.99
C GLU A 107 24.60 -12.95 -0.32
N PRO A 108 23.69 -11.97 -0.43
CA PRO A 108 23.83 -10.76 0.37
C PRO A 108 24.10 -11.20 1.81
N PRO A 109 25.03 -10.54 2.52
CA PRO A 109 25.45 -10.98 3.83
C PRO A 109 24.20 -11.23 4.67
N VAL A 110 24.07 -12.46 5.19
CA VAL A 110 22.94 -12.85 6.03
C VAL A 110 22.85 -11.81 7.13
N LEU A 111 21.81 -10.98 7.10
CA LEU A 111 21.57 -10.02 8.15
C LEU A 111 21.46 -10.82 9.47
N PRO A 112 22.01 -10.30 10.57
CA PRO A 112 21.78 -10.93 11.85
C PRO A 112 20.27 -11.09 12.07
N PRO A 113 19.81 -12.20 12.68
CA PRO A 113 18.39 -12.42 12.90
C PRO A 113 17.78 -11.20 13.57
N ALA A 114 16.62 -10.73 13.07
CA ALA A 114 16.01 -9.54 13.62
C ALA A 114 15.77 -9.68 15.11
N TYR A 115 15.80 -8.54 15.79
CA TYR A 115 15.28 -8.45 17.14
C TYR A 115 13.83 -8.91 17.15
N ILE A 116 13.58 -9.97 17.92
CA ILE A 116 12.23 -10.41 18.25
C ILE A 116 11.96 -9.88 19.66
N PRO A 117 10.90 -9.09 19.87
CA PRO A 117 10.49 -8.69 21.21
C PRO A 117 10.24 -9.91 22.11
N PRO A 118 10.52 -9.84 23.43
CA PRO A 118 10.20 -10.94 24.35
C PRO A 118 8.72 -11.35 24.32
N SER A 119 7.81 -10.40 24.06
CA SER A 119 6.37 -10.66 23.88
C SER A 119 6.06 -11.60 22.70
N LEU A 120 6.96 -11.66 21.71
CA LEU A 120 6.87 -12.53 20.54
C LEU A 120 7.82 -13.74 20.63
N GLY A 121 8.39 -14.02 21.81
CA GLY A 121 9.28 -15.16 22.06
C GLY A 121 10.77 -14.90 21.84
N GLY A 122 11.20 -13.63 21.81
CA GLY A 122 12.60 -13.26 21.69
C GLY A 122 13.46 -13.59 22.91
N LEU A 123 14.78 -13.70 22.69
CA LEU A 123 15.75 -14.00 23.74
C LEU A 123 16.06 -12.74 24.60
N PRO A 124 16.22 -12.88 25.92
CA PRO A 124 16.60 -11.77 26.78
C PRO A 124 18.01 -11.26 26.45
N GLY A 125 18.22 -9.94 26.58
CA GLY A 125 19.54 -9.31 26.38
C GLY A 125 19.84 -8.86 24.95
N GLN A 126 18.94 -9.04 23.99
CA GLN A 126 19.06 -8.45 22.66
C GLN A 126 18.70 -6.96 22.68
N THR A 127 19.49 -6.14 21.97
CA THR A 127 19.22 -4.70 21.85
C THR A 127 18.08 -4.47 20.85
N PRO A 128 16.96 -3.83 21.24
CA PRO A 128 15.86 -3.53 20.32
C PRO A 128 16.32 -2.60 19.19
N PRO A 129 15.65 -2.57 18.02
CA PRO A 129 15.94 -1.61 16.97
C PRO A 129 15.83 -0.17 17.52
N PRO A 130 16.56 0.80 16.96
CA PRO A 130 16.34 2.19 17.33
C PRO A 130 14.89 2.56 17.06
N LYS A 131 14.33 3.50 17.83
CA LYS A 131 12.99 4.02 17.55
C LYS A 131 13.03 4.72 16.18
N LEU A 132 12.22 4.22 15.24
CA LEU A 132 12.08 4.74 13.89
C LEU A 132 10.78 5.56 13.76
N ASN A 133 10.81 6.58 12.92
CA ASN A 133 9.64 7.17 12.29
C ASN A 133 9.33 6.37 11.02
N VAL A 134 8.30 5.53 11.07
CA VAL A 134 7.89 4.69 9.94
C VAL A 134 6.67 5.33 9.28
N VAL A 135 6.79 5.66 8.00
CA VAL A 135 5.64 6.06 7.18
C VAL A 135 5.14 4.87 6.39
N VAL A 136 3.83 4.65 6.41
CA VAL A 136 3.15 3.57 5.70
C VAL A 136 2.27 4.20 4.62
N GLN A 137 2.72 4.15 3.36
CA GLN A 137 2.07 4.78 2.21
C GLN A 137 1.11 3.81 1.52
N ILE A 138 -0.18 4.14 1.51
CA ILE A 138 -1.22 3.23 1.02
C ILE A 138 -2.17 4.00 0.11
N VAL A 139 -2.24 3.55 -1.14
CA VAL A 139 -3.26 3.98 -2.10
C VAL A 139 -4.23 2.83 -2.33
N GLY A 140 -5.52 3.07 -2.11
CA GLY A 140 -6.53 2.04 -2.31
C GLY A 140 -7.78 2.21 -1.46
N SER A 141 -8.54 1.13 -1.36
CA SER A 141 -9.80 1.06 -0.63
C SER A 141 -9.58 0.74 0.85
N ARG A 142 -10.67 0.60 1.62
CA ARG A 142 -10.61 0.11 3.01
C ARG A 142 -9.92 -1.26 3.11
N GLY A 143 -10.07 -2.12 2.10
CA GLY A 143 -9.44 -3.44 2.05
C GLY A 143 -7.91 -3.36 1.97
N ASP A 144 -7.37 -2.26 1.43
CA ASP A 144 -5.94 -1.99 1.40
C ASP A 144 -5.47 -1.33 2.70
N VAL A 145 -6.22 -0.36 3.23
CA VAL A 145 -5.82 0.44 4.40
C VAL A 145 -5.90 -0.35 5.71
N GLN A 146 -6.96 -1.13 5.93
CA GLN A 146 -7.21 -1.83 7.20
C GLN A 146 -6.09 -2.81 7.60
N PRO A 147 -5.53 -3.65 6.70
CA PRO A 147 -4.35 -4.46 7.00
C PRO A 147 -3.18 -3.67 7.59
N PHE A 148 -2.90 -2.49 7.05
CA PHE A 148 -1.79 -1.66 7.50
C PHE A 148 -2.06 -0.89 8.77
N VAL A 149 -3.32 -0.60 9.10
CA VAL A 149 -3.68 -0.14 10.45
C VAL A 149 -3.36 -1.22 11.47
N ALA A 150 -3.68 -2.48 11.19
CA ALA A 150 -3.28 -3.59 12.07
C ALA A 150 -1.75 -3.68 12.21
N LEU A 151 -1.01 -3.63 11.10
CA LEU A 151 0.47 -3.63 11.11
C LEU A 151 1.04 -2.45 11.89
N GLY A 152 0.49 -1.25 11.69
CA GLY A 152 0.94 -0.03 12.35
C GLY A 152 0.83 -0.13 13.87
N LYS A 153 -0.24 -0.75 14.39
CA LYS A 153 -0.39 -1.03 15.82
C LYS A 153 0.71 -1.96 16.33
N VAL A 154 1.07 -3.01 15.59
CA VAL A 154 2.19 -3.89 15.98
C VAL A 154 3.52 -3.12 15.98
N LEU A 155 3.82 -2.37 14.92
CA LEU A 155 5.06 -1.57 14.84
C LEU A 155 5.15 -0.53 15.97
N LYS A 156 4.03 0.09 16.34
CA LYS A 156 3.95 1.05 17.44
C LYS A 156 4.04 0.37 18.80
N ASP A 157 3.13 -0.55 19.10
CA ASP A 157 2.91 -1.08 20.45
C ASP A 157 3.95 -2.14 20.83
N THR A 158 4.43 -2.90 19.84
CA THR A 158 5.38 -4.02 20.07
C THR A 158 6.83 -3.60 19.83
N TYR A 159 7.10 -2.73 18.86
CA TYR A 159 8.46 -2.29 18.51
C TYR A 159 8.77 -0.84 18.93
N GLY A 160 7.78 -0.07 19.42
CA GLY A 160 7.98 1.28 19.96
C GLY A 160 8.19 2.36 18.90
N HIS A 161 7.92 2.07 17.62
CA HIS A 161 8.07 3.03 16.53
C HIS A 161 7.01 4.13 16.56
N ARG A 162 7.34 5.28 15.97
CA ARG A 162 6.36 6.33 15.65
C ARG A 162 5.82 6.00 14.25
N VAL A 163 4.53 5.70 14.14
CA VAL A 163 3.94 5.18 12.91
C VAL A 163 2.93 6.17 12.37
N ARG A 164 3.13 6.55 11.10
CA ARG A 164 2.22 7.39 10.33
C ARG A 164 1.64 6.59 9.17
N ILE A 165 0.32 6.53 9.09
CA ILE A 165 -0.41 5.99 7.94
C ILE A 165 -0.71 7.13 6.97
N ALA A 166 -0.07 7.08 5.81
CA ALA A 166 -0.23 8.05 4.74
C ALA A 166 -1.20 7.49 3.69
N THR A 167 -2.42 8.01 3.65
CA THR A 167 -3.49 7.53 2.77
C THR A 167 -4.53 8.64 2.52
N HIS A 168 -5.69 8.30 1.95
CA HIS A 168 -6.73 9.25 1.56
C HIS A 168 -7.47 9.84 2.78
N ALA A 169 -7.88 11.11 2.68
CA ALA A 169 -8.57 11.85 3.75
C ALA A 169 -9.80 11.13 4.35
N THR A 170 -10.53 10.34 3.56
CA THR A 170 -11.70 9.58 4.03
C THR A 170 -11.36 8.58 5.15
N PHE A 171 -10.10 8.16 5.29
CA PHE A 171 -9.66 7.20 6.30
C PHE A 171 -9.04 7.85 7.55
N GLN A 172 -9.00 9.19 7.63
CA GLN A 172 -8.39 9.89 8.77
C GLN A 172 -8.91 9.38 10.12
N THR A 173 -10.22 9.45 10.33
CA THR A 173 -10.85 9.03 11.58
C THR A 173 -10.57 7.57 11.89
N PHE A 174 -10.62 6.69 10.89
CA PHE A 174 -10.34 5.26 11.07
C PHE A 174 -8.89 4.99 11.53
N VAL A 175 -7.92 5.74 11.02
CA VAL A 175 -6.51 5.66 11.43
C VAL A 175 -6.32 6.18 12.85
N GLU A 176 -6.85 7.37 13.15
CA GLU A 176 -6.68 8.06 14.43
C GLU A 176 -7.37 7.33 15.58
N GLU A 177 -8.58 6.78 15.37
CA GLU A 177 -9.29 5.94 16.35
C GLU A 177 -8.51 4.68 16.73
N ASN A 178 -7.61 4.22 15.85
CA ASN A 178 -6.70 3.11 16.12
C ASN A 178 -5.36 3.55 16.75
N GLY A 179 -5.22 4.83 17.11
CA GLY A 179 -4.08 5.39 17.81
C GLY A 179 -2.84 5.59 16.94
N LEU A 180 -2.99 5.70 15.62
CA LEU A 180 -1.88 5.94 14.68
C LEU A 180 -1.93 7.39 14.17
N GLU A 181 -0.79 7.93 13.73
CA GLU A 181 -0.77 9.23 13.07
C GLU A 181 -1.30 9.11 11.64
N PHE A 182 -2.16 10.04 11.23
CA PHE A 182 -2.67 10.12 9.86
C PHE A 182 -1.89 11.15 9.04
N PHE A 183 -1.78 10.92 7.72
CA PHE A 183 -1.33 11.94 6.78
C PHE A 183 -2.07 11.80 5.43
N ASN A 184 -2.64 12.89 4.94
CA ASN A 184 -3.34 12.92 3.67
C ASN A 184 -2.36 12.96 2.49
N ILE A 185 -2.44 11.97 1.61
CA ILE A 185 -1.66 11.95 0.37
C ILE A 185 -2.45 12.46 -0.84
N GLY A 186 -3.70 12.87 -0.67
CA GLY A 186 -4.57 13.25 -1.77
C GLY A 186 -5.21 12.05 -2.48
N GLY A 187 -5.95 12.34 -3.55
CA GLY A 187 -6.82 11.38 -4.22
C GLY A 187 -8.04 10.99 -3.39
N ASP A 188 -9.09 10.53 -4.09
CA ASP A 188 -10.32 10.02 -3.47
C ASP A 188 -10.55 8.57 -3.95
N PRO A 189 -10.58 7.58 -3.03
CA PRO A 189 -10.91 6.19 -3.35
C PRO A 189 -12.27 6.04 -4.03
N ALA A 190 -13.25 6.88 -3.68
CA ALA A 190 -14.57 6.84 -4.30
C ALA A 190 -14.50 7.29 -5.75
N GLU A 191 -13.74 8.34 -6.08
CA GLU A 191 -13.50 8.75 -7.47
C GLU A 191 -12.73 7.66 -8.24
N LEU A 192 -11.72 7.04 -7.62
CA LEU A 192 -10.94 5.97 -8.24
C LEU A 192 -11.81 4.73 -8.51
N MET A 193 -12.65 4.33 -7.56
CA MET A 193 -13.56 3.19 -7.69
C MET A 193 -14.70 3.48 -8.66
N ALA A 194 -15.31 4.66 -8.62
CA ALA A 194 -16.33 5.07 -9.57
C ALA A 194 -15.78 5.09 -11.00
N PHE A 195 -14.53 5.54 -11.17
CA PHE A 195 -13.82 5.45 -12.44
C PHE A 195 -13.58 3.99 -12.84
N MET A 196 -13.09 3.12 -11.95
CA MET A 196 -12.91 1.67 -12.20
C MET A 196 -14.24 0.90 -12.39
N VAL A 197 -15.39 1.51 -12.11
CA VAL A 197 -16.68 0.92 -12.48
C VAL A 197 -17.14 1.45 -13.84
N LYS A 198 -17.02 2.77 -14.09
CA LYS A 198 -17.43 3.39 -15.36
C LYS A 198 -16.52 3.04 -16.53
N HIS A 199 -15.23 2.92 -16.24
CA HIS A 199 -14.15 2.60 -17.17
C HIS A 199 -13.33 1.51 -16.52
N PRO A 200 -13.82 0.26 -16.50
CA PRO A 200 -13.18 -0.69 -15.63
C PRO A 200 -11.73 -0.95 -15.98
N GLY A 201 -11.33 -0.67 -17.22
CA GLY A 201 -9.96 -0.65 -17.70
C GLY A 201 -8.95 0.18 -16.88
N LEU A 202 -7.72 -0.34 -16.81
CA LEU A 202 -6.57 0.35 -16.24
C LEU A 202 -6.31 1.70 -16.93
N MET A 203 -6.71 1.84 -18.21
CA MET A 203 -6.63 3.06 -19.02
C MET A 203 -7.99 3.35 -19.69
N PRO A 204 -8.42 4.62 -19.71
CA PRO A 204 -9.66 5.06 -20.36
C PRO A 204 -9.64 4.88 -21.89
N GLY A 205 -10.80 4.53 -22.47
CA GLY A 205 -10.98 4.51 -23.94
C GLY A 205 -11.02 5.91 -24.56
N PHE A 206 -11.11 6.01 -25.89
CA PHE A 206 -11.11 7.28 -26.65
C PHE A 206 -12.13 8.31 -26.13
N ASP A 207 -13.29 7.88 -25.63
CA ASP A 207 -14.34 8.75 -25.07
C ASP A 207 -13.93 9.45 -23.77
N ALA A 208 -13.05 8.85 -22.97
CA ALA A 208 -12.55 9.44 -21.74
C ALA A 208 -11.32 10.35 -21.96
N ILE A 209 -10.66 10.25 -23.13
CA ILE A 209 -9.64 11.19 -23.61
C ILE A 209 -10.29 12.51 -24.02
N THR A 210 -11.45 12.46 -24.67
CA THR A 210 -12.21 13.66 -25.09
C THR A 210 -12.99 14.31 -23.95
N SER A 211 -13.31 13.58 -22.86
CA SER A 211 -14.00 14.09 -21.67
C SER A 211 -13.09 14.85 -20.68
N GLY A 212 -11.76 14.75 -20.82
CA GLY A 212 -10.78 15.33 -19.88
C GLY A 212 -10.53 14.51 -18.61
N GLU A 213 -11.18 13.35 -18.45
CA GLU A 213 -11.05 12.47 -17.27
C GLU A 213 -9.63 11.88 -17.12
N VAL A 214 -8.92 11.64 -18.22
CA VAL A 214 -7.52 11.16 -18.19
C VAL A 214 -6.60 12.18 -17.55
N SER A 215 -6.74 13.46 -17.92
CA SER A 215 -5.93 14.55 -17.38
C SER A 215 -6.20 14.74 -15.89
N LYS A 216 -7.48 14.68 -15.47
CA LYS A 216 -7.86 14.71 -14.05
C LYS A 216 -7.22 13.55 -13.27
N ARG A 217 -7.22 12.33 -13.83
CA ARG A 217 -6.63 11.15 -13.18
C ARG A 217 -5.11 11.25 -13.06
N ARG A 218 -4.43 11.73 -14.11
CA ARG A 218 -2.99 11.97 -14.09
C ARG A 218 -2.61 13.01 -13.03
N LYS A 219 -3.41 14.07 -12.89
CA LYS A 219 -3.29 15.05 -11.82
C LYS A 219 -3.52 14.42 -10.43
N GLY A 220 -4.53 13.55 -10.28
CA GLY A 220 -4.73 12.81 -9.04
C GLY A 220 -3.53 11.94 -8.64
N ILE A 221 -2.89 11.26 -9.61
CA ILE A 221 -1.66 10.48 -9.35
C ILE A 221 -0.50 11.41 -8.98
N GLN A 222 -0.39 12.56 -9.64
CA GLN A 222 0.59 13.59 -9.32
C GLN A 222 0.45 14.10 -7.87
N ASP A 223 -0.79 14.36 -7.45
CA ASP A 223 -1.10 14.75 -6.07
C ASP A 223 -0.72 13.65 -5.08
N ILE A 224 -0.99 12.37 -5.40
CA ILE A 224 -0.58 11.21 -4.61
C ILE A 224 0.95 11.12 -4.48
N LEU A 225 1.70 11.29 -5.58
CA LEU A 225 3.16 11.26 -5.56
C LEU A 225 3.73 12.35 -4.65
N LEU A 226 3.21 13.57 -4.78
CA LEU A 226 3.60 14.69 -3.92
C LEU A 226 3.18 14.46 -2.48
N GLY A 227 1.95 14.01 -2.24
CA GLY A 227 1.44 13.68 -0.90
C GLY A 227 2.28 12.61 -0.21
N CYS A 228 2.70 11.57 -0.94
CA CYS A 228 3.64 10.57 -0.44
C CYS A 228 5.00 11.20 -0.07
N TRP A 229 5.55 12.09 -0.89
CA TRP A 229 6.77 12.82 -0.55
C TRP A 229 6.62 13.64 0.72
N ARG A 230 5.56 14.45 0.80
CA ARG A 230 5.22 15.29 1.95
C ARG A 230 5.05 14.47 3.22
N SER A 231 4.43 13.29 3.14
CA SER A 231 4.23 12.39 4.28
C SER A 231 5.53 11.95 4.96
N CYS A 232 6.65 11.99 4.25
CA CYS A 232 7.96 11.62 4.77
C CYS A 232 8.68 12.74 5.51
N ILE A 233 8.30 14.01 5.30
CA ILE A 233 9.11 15.17 5.72
C ILE A 233 8.33 16.27 6.44
N GLU A 234 7.00 16.30 6.29
CA GLU A 234 6.14 17.34 6.89
C GLU A 234 5.57 16.90 8.23
N GLY A 235 5.51 17.82 9.19
CA GLY A 235 4.68 17.66 10.39
C GLY A 235 3.18 17.63 10.05
N GLY A 236 2.35 17.25 11.02
CA GLY A 236 0.89 17.32 10.89
C GLY A 236 0.25 16.19 10.08
N ASP A 237 -0.90 16.50 9.50
CA ASP A 237 -1.84 15.55 8.89
C ASP A 237 -1.98 15.69 7.35
N GLY A 238 -1.23 16.59 6.73
CA GLY A 238 -1.27 16.83 5.28
C GLY A 238 -2.55 17.49 4.75
N LEU A 239 -3.49 17.91 5.61
CA LEU A 239 -4.72 18.62 5.20
C LEU A 239 -4.51 20.13 5.05
N GLY A 240 -3.48 20.68 5.69
CA GLY A 240 -3.07 22.07 5.52
C GLY A 240 -2.47 22.36 4.13
N PRO A 241 -2.40 23.66 3.74
CA PRO A 241 -1.70 24.04 2.52
C PRO A 241 -0.26 23.53 2.57
N PRO A 242 0.33 23.10 1.44
CA PRO A 242 1.71 22.67 1.42
C PRO A 242 2.61 23.79 1.95
N PRO A 243 3.66 23.47 2.73
CA PRO A 243 4.59 24.45 3.27
C PRO A 243 5.20 25.26 2.13
N THR A 244 5.43 26.55 2.41
CA THR A 244 6.07 27.43 1.44
C THR A 244 7.44 26.88 1.11
N PRO A 245 7.72 26.60 -0.17
CA PRO A 245 8.97 25.97 -0.52
C PRO A 245 10.18 26.83 -0.18
N HIS A 246 11.20 26.24 0.44
CA HIS A 246 12.45 26.92 0.72
C HIS A 246 13.21 27.13 -0.59
N ALA A 247 13.56 28.38 -0.90
CA ALA A 247 14.26 28.70 -2.15
C ALA A 247 15.65 28.04 -2.17
N LYS A 248 16.08 27.59 -3.36
CA LYS A 248 17.42 27.04 -3.60
C LYS A 248 18.47 28.06 -3.17
N ASN A 249 19.38 27.68 -2.27
CA ASN A 249 20.42 28.53 -1.70
C ASN A 249 19.95 29.68 -0.79
N ALA A 250 18.70 29.67 -0.30
CA ALA A 250 18.33 30.60 0.76
C ALA A 250 19.04 30.21 2.10
N PRO A 251 19.39 31.18 2.97
CA PRO A 251 19.89 30.86 4.29
C PRO A 251 18.79 30.17 5.11
N LEU A 252 19.13 29.06 5.76
CA LEU A 252 18.22 28.41 6.71
C LEU A 252 18.05 29.34 7.92
N ASP A 253 16.89 29.98 8.03
CA ASP A 253 16.53 30.66 9.26
C ASP A 253 16.19 29.59 10.31
N ALA A 254 17.04 29.43 11.32
CA ALA A 254 16.78 28.52 12.44
C ALA A 254 15.53 28.91 13.26
N SER A 255 14.95 30.09 12.99
CA SER A 255 13.64 30.52 13.49
C SER A 255 12.47 30.27 12.53
N LEU A 256 12.69 29.61 11.38
CA LEU A 256 11.61 29.11 10.53
C LEU A 256 10.71 28.20 11.38
N GLU A 257 9.54 28.74 11.72
CA GLU A 257 8.40 27.94 12.12
C GLU A 257 8.16 26.93 11.01
N VAL A 258 8.56 25.67 11.26
CA VAL A 258 8.02 24.52 10.52
C VAL A 258 6.52 24.73 10.51
N SER A 259 5.92 24.81 9.32
CA SER A 259 4.49 25.09 9.19
C SER A 259 3.69 24.19 10.14
N GLY A 260 3.04 24.81 11.14
CA GLY A 260 2.43 24.10 12.28
C GLY A 260 3.11 24.40 13.62
N ALA A 261 3.16 25.66 14.04
CA ALA A 261 3.59 26.06 15.38
C ALA A 261 2.92 25.17 16.45
N GLY A 262 3.72 24.30 17.09
CA GLY A 262 3.27 23.36 18.12
C GLY A 262 3.15 21.88 17.72
N GLN A 263 3.43 21.49 16.47
CA GLN A 263 3.42 20.09 16.04
C GLN A 263 4.83 19.46 16.06
N GLU A 264 4.93 18.21 16.52
CA GLU A 264 6.19 17.46 16.54
C GLU A 264 6.65 17.15 15.09
N PRO A 265 7.87 17.59 14.68
CA PRO A 265 8.39 17.31 13.35
C PRO A 265 8.38 15.81 13.03
N PHE A 266 8.16 15.46 11.76
CA PHE A 266 8.22 14.07 11.30
C PHE A 266 9.15 13.97 10.10
N VAL A 267 10.22 13.19 10.24
CA VAL A 267 11.13 12.81 9.14
C VAL A 267 11.21 11.30 9.15
N ALA A 268 10.85 10.66 8.03
CA ALA A 268 10.81 9.21 7.92
C ALA A 268 12.21 8.59 7.98
N ASP A 269 12.37 7.55 8.80
CA ASP A 269 13.57 6.69 8.84
C ASP A 269 13.38 5.42 7.99
N ALA A 270 12.14 5.08 7.64
CA ALA A 270 11.79 3.94 6.80
C ALA A 270 10.42 4.14 6.13
N ILE A 271 10.25 3.53 4.95
CA ILE A 271 8.99 3.52 4.20
C ILE A 271 8.46 2.09 4.14
N ILE A 272 7.20 1.89 4.50
CA ILE A 272 6.41 0.73 4.08
C ILE A 272 5.40 1.22 3.04
N ALA A 273 5.23 0.51 1.93
CA ALA A 273 4.30 0.95 0.90
C ALA A 273 3.61 -0.20 0.16
N ASN A 274 2.41 0.06 -0.34
CA ASN A 274 1.81 -0.78 -1.38
C ASN A 274 2.20 -0.27 -2.78
N PRO A 275 2.28 -1.16 -3.79
CA PRO A 275 2.69 -0.78 -5.14
C PRO A 275 1.86 0.35 -5.81
N PRO A 276 0.52 0.46 -5.61
CA PRO A 276 -0.28 1.55 -6.19
C PRO A 276 0.12 2.97 -5.79
N SER A 277 1.00 3.16 -4.79
CA SER A 277 1.49 4.50 -4.44
C SER A 277 2.50 5.07 -5.42
N PHE A 278 3.24 4.22 -6.16
CA PHE A 278 4.28 4.56 -7.15
C PHE A 278 5.46 5.44 -6.69
N ALA A 279 5.35 6.16 -5.57
CA ALA A 279 6.35 7.11 -5.08
C ALA A 279 7.48 6.44 -4.28
N HIS A 280 7.15 5.33 -3.61
CA HIS A 280 7.92 4.65 -2.57
C HIS A 280 9.44 4.55 -2.84
N VAL A 281 9.85 3.89 -3.93
CA VAL A 281 11.28 3.59 -4.21
C VAL A 281 12.04 4.84 -4.60
N HIS A 282 11.37 5.82 -5.22
CA HIS A 282 11.99 7.07 -5.63
C HIS A 282 12.23 7.99 -4.43
N ILE A 283 11.28 8.04 -3.49
CA ILE A 283 11.48 8.77 -2.23
C ILE A 283 12.57 8.10 -1.39
N ALA A 284 12.58 6.77 -1.32
CA ALA A 284 13.63 6.02 -0.63
C ALA A 284 15.03 6.30 -1.21
N GLU A 285 15.16 6.36 -2.55
CA GLU A 285 16.39 6.77 -3.24
C GLU A 285 16.82 8.18 -2.85
N LYS A 286 15.88 9.14 -2.82
CA LYS A 286 16.18 10.53 -2.43
C LYS A 286 16.63 10.66 -0.98
N MET A 287 15.93 9.99 -0.06
CA MET A 287 16.19 10.11 1.37
C MET A 287 17.32 9.19 1.87
N GLY A 288 17.70 8.18 1.09
CA GLY A 288 18.68 7.19 1.52
C GLY A 288 18.18 6.27 2.64
N ILE A 289 16.86 6.06 2.72
CA ILE A 289 16.20 5.25 3.76
C ILE A 289 15.67 3.92 3.19
N PRO A 290 15.53 2.87 4.02
CA PRO A 290 14.96 1.60 3.59
C PRO A 290 13.51 1.72 3.15
N VAL A 291 13.14 0.95 2.13
CA VAL A 291 11.77 0.77 1.66
C VAL A 291 11.40 -0.71 1.67
N HIS A 292 10.23 -1.00 2.22
CA HIS A 292 9.67 -2.35 2.29
C HIS A 292 8.29 -2.36 1.64
N MET A 293 8.13 -3.16 0.59
CA MET A 293 6.86 -3.29 -0.10
C MET A 293 5.99 -4.32 0.62
N MET A 294 4.74 -3.99 0.89
CA MET A 294 3.80 -4.99 1.41
C MET A 294 2.50 -4.91 0.65
N PHE A 295 1.89 -6.06 0.37
CA PHE A 295 0.65 -6.06 -0.39
C PHE A 295 -0.20 -7.31 -0.20
N THR A 296 -1.47 -7.18 -0.55
CA THR A 296 -2.48 -8.22 -0.41
C THR A 296 -2.56 -9.11 -1.64
N MET A 297 -2.12 -8.67 -2.82
CA MET A 297 -2.09 -9.48 -4.04
C MET A 297 -0.67 -9.56 -4.62
N PRO A 298 -0.33 -10.61 -5.39
CA PRO A 298 1.01 -10.75 -5.93
C PRO A 298 1.33 -9.65 -6.95
N TRP A 299 2.52 -9.07 -6.81
CA TRP A 299 3.05 -8.01 -7.69
C TRP A 299 4.49 -8.29 -8.15
N SER A 300 5.14 -9.27 -7.52
CA SER A 300 6.50 -9.73 -7.83
C SER A 300 6.44 -10.89 -8.82
N PRO A 301 7.28 -10.89 -9.87
CA PRO A 301 7.31 -11.97 -10.86
C PRO A 301 7.44 -13.36 -10.24
N THR A 302 6.62 -14.30 -10.74
CA THR A 302 6.70 -15.73 -10.41
C THR A 302 6.14 -16.58 -11.54
N ARG A 303 6.59 -17.83 -11.58
CA ARG A 303 6.11 -18.89 -12.45
C ARG A 303 4.85 -19.58 -11.94
N ALA A 304 4.49 -19.38 -10.66
CA ALA A 304 3.42 -20.14 -10.00
C ALA A 304 2.00 -19.72 -10.42
N PHE A 305 1.79 -18.44 -10.74
CA PHE A 305 0.51 -17.86 -11.13
C PHE A 305 0.74 -16.53 -11.87
N PRO A 306 -0.20 -16.11 -12.74
CA PRO A 306 -0.07 -14.87 -13.48
C PRO A 306 -0.29 -13.66 -12.57
N HIS A 307 0.14 -12.48 -13.04
CA HIS A 307 -0.17 -11.20 -12.43
C HIS A 307 -1.70 -11.05 -12.30
N PRO A 308 -2.25 -10.66 -11.13
CA PRO A 308 -3.70 -10.61 -10.90
C PRO A 308 -4.46 -9.70 -11.88
N LEU A 309 -3.81 -8.64 -12.34
CA LEU A 309 -4.33 -7.71 -13.34
C LEU A 309 -4.15 -8.18 -14.80
N ALA A 310 -3.64 -9.39 -15.06
CA ALA A 310 -3.48 -9.89 -16.42
C ALA A 310 -4.62 -10.85 -16.81
N ASN A 311 -5.10 -10.74 -18.05
CA ASN A 311 -6.03 -11.66 -18.69
C ASN A 311 -5.35 -12.31 -19.89
N ILE A 312 -5.02 -13.59 -19.79
CA ILE A 312 -4.28 -14.28 -20.86
C ILE A 312 -5.28 -14.71 -21.95
N GLN A 313 -5.23 -14.05 -23.11
CA GLN A 313 -6.14 -14.33 -24.24
C GLN A 313 -5.61 -15.46 -25.12
N SER A 314 -4.30 -15.43 -25.40
CA SER A 314 -3.62 -16.49 -26.12
C SER A 314 -2.15 -16.54 -25.75
N SER A 315 -1.61 -17.75 -25.67
CA SER A 315 -0.19 -17.98 -25.42
C SER A 315 0.21 -19.26 -26.15
N ASN A 316 1.34 -19.20 -26.87
CA ASN A 316 1.97 -20.40 -27.46
C ASN A 316 3.23 -20.85 -26.69
N THR A 317 3.45 -20.31 -25.48
CA THR A 317 4.50 -20.75 -24.56
C THR A 317 3.88 -21.56 -23.41
N ASP A 318 4.70 -22.28 -22.63
CA ASP A 318 4.21 -23.00 -21.46
C ASP A 318 3.64 -22.06 -20.38
N ASP A 319 2.77 -22.59 -19.52
CA ASP A 319 2.06 -21.82 -18.47
C ASP A 319 3.03 -21.14 -17.51
N VAL A 320 4.18 -21.76 -17.23
CA VAL A 320 5.20 -21.26 -16.31
C VAL A 320 5.83 -19.97 -16.84
N MET A 321 6.20 -19.96 -18.13
CA MET A 321 6.72 -18.77 -18.79
C MET A 321 5.62 -17.74 -19.01
N THR A 322 4.41 -18.17 -19.36
CA THR A 322 3.24 -17.28 -19.50
C THR A 322 3.01 -16.48 -18.22
N ASN A 323 2.95 -17.15 -17.07
CA ASN A 323 2.77 -16.54 -15.76
C ASN A 323 3.83 -15.48 -15.48
N TYR A 324 5.10 -15.82 -15.64
CA TYR A 324 6.20 -14.90 -15.38
C TYR A 324 6.15 -13.65 -16.27
N MET A 325 5.84 -13.83 -17.56
CA MET A 325 5.79 -12.74 -18.54
C MET A 325 4.67 -11.74 -18.26
N THR A 326 3.56 -12.18 -17.66
CA THR A 326 2.45 -11.27 -17.32
C THR A 326 2.88 -10.10 -16.43
N TYR A 327 3.80 -10.33 -15.47
CA TYR A 327 4.30 -9.28 -14.57
C TYR A 327 5.09 -8.21 -15.33
N THR A 328 5.97 -8.63 -16.23
CA THR A 328 6.76 -7.71 -17.05
C THR A 328 5.86 -6.87 -17.96
N LEU A 329 4.85 -7.48 -18.58
CA LEU A 329 3.94 -6.78 -19.48
C LEU A 329 3.06 -5.76 -18.73
N VAL A 330 2.50 -6.13 -17.58
CA VAL A 330 1.72 -5.19 -16.74
C VAL A 330 2.58 -4.01 -16.29
N GLU A 331 3.83 -4.26 -15.89
CA GLU A 331 4.74 -3.19 -15.47
C GLU A 331 5.14 -2.28 -16.64
N MET A 332 5.38 -2.83 -17.83
CA MET A 332 5.62 -2.05 -19.05
C MET A 332 4.43 -1.13 -19.37
N MET A 333 3.20 -1.63 -19.30
CA MET A 333 2.00 -0.80 -19.51
C MET A 333 1.87 0.32 -18.47
N THR A 334 2.20 0.00 -17.22
CA THR A 334 2.20 0.99 -16.13
C THR A 334 3.20 2.12 -16.43
N TRP A 335 4.42 1.79 -16.88
CA TRP A 335 5.43 2.78 -17.25
C TRP A 335 5.10 3.55 -18.54
N GLN A 336 4.42 2.93 -19.50
CA GLN A 336 3.92 3.64 -20.68
C GLN A 336 2.86 4.69 -20.31
N GLY A 337 1.97 4.36 -19.37
CA GLY A 337 0.92 5.27 -18.90
C GLY A 337 1.42 6.36 -17.95
N LEU A 338 2.31 6.04 -17.01
CA LEU A 338 2.67 6.92 -15.89
C LEU A 338 4.15 7.34 -15.84
N GLY A 339 5.00 6.80 -16.70
CA GLY A 339 6.45 7.00 -16.63
C GLY A 339 6.88 8.45 -16.74
N ASP A 340 6.18 9.26 -17.53
CA ASP A 340 6.46 10.70 -17.64
C ASP A 340 6.04 11.48 -16.39
N VAL A 341 4.92 11.09 -15.75
CA VAL A 341 4.46 11.68 -14.47
C VAL A 341 5.47 11.35 -13.37
N ILE A 342 5.89 10.09 -13.30
CA ILE A 342 6.90 9.62 -12.34
C ILE A 342 8.25 10.31 -12.59
N ASN A 343 8.69 10.45 -13.85
CA ASN A 343 9.94 11.14 -14.16
C ASN A 343 9.88 12.64 -13.86
N ARG A 344 8.76 13.32 -14.13
CA ARG A 344 8.57 14.70 -13.68
C ARG A 344 8.65 14.82 -12.16
N PHE A 345 8.02 13.90 -11.43
CA PHE A 345 8.15 13.83 -9.98
C PHE A 345 9.60 13.59 -9.54
N ARG A 346 10.35 12.69 -10.19
CA ARG A 346 11.78 12.48 -9.90
C ARG A 346 12.59 13.75 -10.12
N GLU A 347 12.47 14.39 -11.28
CA GLU A 347 13.31 15.54 -11.65
C GLU A 347 12.94 16.81 -10.88
N LYS A 348 11.64 17.06 -10.71
CA LYS A 348 11.14 18.31 -10.13
C LYS A 348 10.95 18.17 -8.61
N ALA A 349 10.24 17.12 -8.19
CA ALA A 349 10.03 16.64 -6.81
C ALA A 349 11.31 16.40 -6.00
N LEU A 350 12.11 15.48 -6.54
CA LEU A 350 13.15 14.79 -5.78
C LEU A 350 14.56 15.18 -6.23
N ASP A 351 14.71 15.97 -7.30
CA ASP A 351 16.02 16.28 -7.91
C ASP A 351 16.82 15.00 -8.22
N LEU A 352 16.11 13.99 -8.74
CA LEU A 352 16.66 12.72 -9.20
C LEU A 352 16.62 12.64 -10.72
N PRO A 353 17.63 12.01 -11.36
CA PRO A 353 17.62 11.80 -12.80
C PRO A 353 16.44 10.90 -13.22
N PRO A 354 15.89 11.11 -14.43
CA PRO A 354 14.77 10.32 -14.92
C PRO A 354 15.20 8.86 -15.19
N LEU A 355 14.25 7.94 -15.08
CA LEU A 355 14.44 6.54 -15.44
C LEU A 355 14.10 6.32 -16.92
N SER A 356 14.92 5.50 -17.59
CA SER A 356 14.66 5.06 -18.96
C SER A 356 13.49 4.09 -19.01
N LEU A 357 12.59 4.24 -19.98
CA LEU A 357 11.41 3.38 -20.17
C LEU A 357 11.73 1.90 -20.39
N ILE A 358 12.96 1.57 -20.80
CA ILE A 358 13.43 0.18 -20.96
C ILE A 358 13.90 -0.40 -19.62
N TRP A 359 14.45 0.46 -18.74
CA TRP A 359 15.07 0.07 -17.47
C TRP A 359 14.21 0.39 -16.25
N ALA A 360 13.06 1.02 -16.44
CA ALA A 360 12.15 1.30 -15.35
C ALA A 360 11.28 0.07 -15.02
N PRO A 361 10.73 -0.67 -16.01
CA PRO A 361 10.11 -1.97 -15.77
C PRO A 361 11.13 -2.98 -15.25
N GLY A 362 10.83 -3.63 -14.14
CA GLY A 362 11.65 -4.60 -13.42
C GLY A 362 12.56 -3.99 -12.37
N LEU A 363 12.46 -2.68 -12.09
CA LEU A 363 13.36 -1.99 -11.17
C LEU A 363 13.34 -2.61 -9.77
N LEU A 364 12.15 -2.82 -9.20
CA LEU A 364 12.01 -3.39 -7.85
C LEU A 364 12.59 -4.81 -7.76
N ALA A 365 12.35 -5.62 -8.80
CA ALA A 365 12.87 -6.99 -8.88
C ALA A 365 14.40 -7.02 -9.05
N ARG A 366 14.96 -6.12 -9.87
CA ARG A 366 16.42 -6.00 -10.08
C ARG A 366 17.15 -5.52 -8.83
N LEU A 367 16.54 -4.59 -8.09
CA LEU A 367 17.09 -4.09 -6.82
C LEU A 367 16.83 -5.05 -5.64
N GLN A 368 16.07 -6.13 -5.85
CA GLN A 368 15.63 -7.04 -4.79
C GLN A 368 15.03 -6.30 -3.59
N ILE A 369 14.19 -5.29 -3.88
CA ILE A 369 13.46 -4.56 -2.84
C ILE A 369 12.72 -5.57 -1.98
N SER A 370 12.72 -5.38 -0.66
CA SER A 370 12.08 -6.30 0.27
C SER A 370 10.57 -6.29 0.11
N TRP A 371 9.96 -7.47 0.15
CA TRP A 371 8.52 -7.68 0.04
C TRP A 371 7.98 -8.53 1.19
N THR A 372 6.79 -8.18 1.67
CA THR A 372 5.97 -9.09 2.48
C THR A 372 4.55 -9.12 1.95
N TYR A 373 4.08 -10.31 1.60
CA TYR A 373 2.72 -10.53 1.18
C TYR A 373 1.80 -10.85 2.36
N CYS A 374 0.69 -10.14 2.43
CA CYS A 374 -0.26 -10.12 3.54
C CYS A 374 -1.39 -11.14 3.33
N TRP A 375 -1.04 -12.39 2.97
CA TRP A 375 -2.00 -13.48 2.82
C TRP A 375 -1.55 -14.74 3.55
N SER A 376 -2.49 -15.65 3.78
CA SER A 376 -2.21 -16.92 4.44
C SER A 376 -1.35 -17.85 3.57
N PRO A 377 -0.20 -18.35 4.08
CA PRO A 377 0.58 -19.39 3.39
C PRO A 377 -0.17 -20.73 3.31
N ALA A 378 -1.19 -20.96 4.15
CA ALA A 378 -2.05 -22.13 4.05
C ALA A 378 -3.00 -22.07 2.84
N LEU A 379 -3.34 -20.86 2.37
CA LEU A 379 -4.11 -20.66 1.14
C LEU A 379 -3.20 -20.56 -0.09
N ILE A 380 -2.20 -19.68 -0.04
CA ILE A 380 -1.28 -19.43 -1.15
C ILE A 380 0.15 -19.59 -0.61
N PRO A 381 0.78 -20.76 -0.81
CA PRO A 381 2.13 -21.02 -0.32
C PRO A 381 3.17 -20.16 -1.06
N LYS A 382 4.34 -19.96 -0.44
CA LYS A 382 5.46 -19.25 -1.07
C LYS A 382 5.91 -19.97 -2.35
N PRO A 383 5.85 -19.31 -3.52
CA PRO A 383 6.45 -19.83 -4.73
C PRO A 383 7.93 -20.18 -4.53
N ASN A 384 8.36 -21.31 -5.10
CA ASN A 384 9.73 -21.80 -4.95
C ASN A 384 10.76 -20.93 -5.68
N ASP A 385 10.32 -20.07 -6.61
CA ASP A 385 11.16 -19.14 -7.37
C ASP A 385 11.27 -17.75 -6.73
N TRP A 386 10.65 -17.53 -5.56
CA TRP A 386 10.87 -16.32 -4.77
C TRP A 386 12.07 -16.43 -3.83
N GLY A 387 12.93 -15.42 -3.89
CA GLY A 387 14.12 -15.31 -3.06
C GLY A 387 13.82 -15.01 -1.58
N ARG A 388 14.89 -14.84 -0.79
CA ARG A 388 14.78 -14.51 0.65
C ARG A 388 14.22 -13.11 0.92
N HIS A 389 14.30 -12.20 -0.05
CA HIS A 389 13.79 -10.84 0.07
C HIS A 389 12.26 -10.72 -0.05
N ILE A 390 11.54 -11.85 -0.23
CA ILE A 390 10.08 -11.89 -0.40
C ILE A 390 9.50 -12.87 0.61
N ASP A 391 8.70 -12.38 1.54
CA ASP A 391 8.03 -13.18 2.56
C ASP A 391 6.52 -13.27 2.32
N ILE A 392 5.90 -14.28 2.95
CA ILE A 392 4.45 -14.37 3.15
C ILE A 392 4.21 -14.42 4.64
N ALA A 393 3.50 -13.43 5.17
CA ALA A 393 3.35 -13.29 6.61
C ALA A 393 2.09 -13.97 7.17
N GLY A 394 1.03 -14.07 6.39
CA GLY A 394 -0.33 -14.29 6.88
C GLY A 394 -1.20 -13.05 6.67
N PHE A 395 -2.52 -13.21 6.76
CA PHE A 395 -3.44 -12.07 6.67
C PHE A 395 -3.31 -11.15 7.90
N TYR A 396 -3.42 -9.83 7.68
CA TYR A 396 -3.43 -8.85 8.78
C TYR A 396 -4.88 -8.54 9.17
N PHE A 397 -5.28 -9.07 10.32
CA PHE A 397 -6.63 -8.86 10.84
C PHE A 397 -6.64 -7.74 11.88
N LEU A 398 -7.70 -6.93 11.84
CA LEU A 398 -8.05 -5.98 12.88
C LEU A 398 -9.30 -6.49 13.59
N ASN A 399 -9.28 -6.59 14.92
CA ASN A 399 -10.41 -7.07 15.71
C ASN A 399 -11.41 -5.91 15.89
N LEU A 400 -12.46 -5.89 15.07
CA LEU A 400 -13.50 -4.86 15.07
C LEU A 400 -14.75 -5.33 15.84
N ALA A 401 -14.92 -6.63 16.02
CA ALA A 401 -16.06 -7.23 16.71
C ALA A 401 -16.15 -6.87 18.21
N SER A 402 -15.01 -6.61 18.87
CA SER A 402 -14.95 -6.48 20.34
C SER A 402 -15.83 -5.37 20.95
N SER A 403 -16.22 -4.36 20.17
CA SER A 403 -17.09 -3.27 20.59
C SER A 403 -18.43 -3.23 19.85
N TYR A 404 -18.75 -4.25 19.06
CA TYR A 404 -19.96 -4.27 18.24
C TYR A 404 -21.15 -4.83 19.03
N THR A 405 -22.27 -4.13 18.97
CA THR A 405 -23.57 -4.60 19.47
C THR A 405 -24.50 -4.76 18.27
N PRO A 406 -25.04 -5.98 18.00
CA PRO A 406 -25.92 -6.20 16.87
C PRO A 406 -27.26 -5.50 17.05
N ASP A 407 -27.89 -5.14 15.93
CA ASP A 407 -29.28 -4.69 15.93
C ASP A 407 -30.19 -5.82 16.46
N PRO A 408 -31.15 -5.54 17.38
CA PRO A 408 -32.07 -6.55 17.90
C PRO A 408 -32.85 -7.30 16.81
N GLU A 409 -33.18 -6.66 15.69
CA GLU A 409 -33.88 -7.30 14.57
C GLU A 409 -32.97 -8.29 13.83
N LEU A 410 -31.70 -7.94 13.65
CA LEU A 410 -30.69 -8.84 13.07
C LEU A 410 -30.47 -10.04 13.99
N GLU A 411 -30.36 -9.82 15.29
CA GLU A 411 -30.21 -10.91 16.27
C GLU A 411 -31.42 -11.84 16.28
N ALA A 412 -32.63 -11.30 16.23
CA ALA A 412 -33.85 -12.09 16.11
C ALA A 412 -33.88 -12.91 14.82
N PHE A 413 -33.55 -12.29 13.67
CA PHE A 413 -33.49 -12.98 12.39
C PHE A 413 -32.48 -14.13 12.42
N LEU A 414 -31.28 -13.91 12.97
CA LEU A 414 -30.26 -14.96 13.08
C LEU A 414 -30.74 -16.14 13.94
N ARG A 415 -31.39 -15.87 15.06
CA ARG A 415 -31.91 -16.89 16.00
C ARG A 415 -33.07 -17.70 15.43
N ASP A 416 -33.98 -17.07 14.68
CA ASP A 416 -35.27 -17.66 14.31
C ASP A 416 -35.19 -18.60 13.07
N GLY A 417 -34.05 -19.28 12.87
CA GLY A 417 -33.90 -20.29 11.82
C GLY A 417 -32.45 -20.78 11.58
N PRO A 418 -32.20 -21.52 10.49
CA PRO A 418 -30.86 -22.04 10.15
C PRO A 418 -29.90 -20.92 9.68
N PRO A 419 -28.57 -21.02 9.90
CA PRO A 419 -27.62 -19.97 9.55
C PRO A 419 -27.77 -19.47 8.09
N PRO A 420 -28.04 -18.16 7.87
CA PRO A 420 -28.26 -17.62 6.53
C PRO A 420 -26.97 -17.57 5.72
N VAL A 421 -27.10 -17.39 4.40
CA VAL A 421 -26.00 -17.05 3.49
C VAL A 421 -25.79 -15.54 3.53
N TYR A 422 -24.54 -15.08 3.66
CA TYR A 422 -24.22 -13.67 3.46
C TYR A 422 -24.03 -13.37 1.98
N ILE A 423 -24.61 -12.26 1.48
CA ILE A 423 -24.41 -11.76 0.13
C ILE A 423 -24.08 -10.28 0.19
N GLY A 424 -22.86 -9.91 -0.22
CA GLY A 424 -22.42 -8.52 -0.22
C GLY A 424 -21.27 -8.28 -1.18
N PHE A 425 -21.50 -7.41 -2.16
CA PHE A 425 -20.50 -7.04 -3.17
C PHE A 425 -19.67 -5.81 -2.77
N GLY A 426 -19.88 -5.23 -1.60
CA GLY A 426 -19.13 -4.06 -1.14
C GLY A 426 -19.54 -2.77 -1.86
N SER A 427 -18.61 -1.83 -2.04
CA SER A 427 -18.88 -0.53 -2.67
C SER A 427 -18.91 -0.57 -4.20
N ILE A 428 -19.35 -1.68 -4.79
CA ILE A 428 -19.45 -1.83 -6.24
C ILE A 428 -20.70 -1.08 -6.72
N VAL A 429 -20.53 -0.24 -7.74
CA VAL A 429 -21.63 0.40 -8.46
C VAL A 429 -22.02 -0.55 -9.60
N VAL A 430 -23.31 -0.81 -9.76
CA VAL A 430 -23.86 -1.65 -10.82
C VAL A 430 -24.85 -0.83 -11.63
N ASP A 431 -24.96 -1.12 -12.93
CA ASP A 431 -25.81 -0.33 -13.85
C ASP A 431 -27.29 -0.41 -13.47
N ASP A 432 -27.75 -1.59 -13.03
CA ASP A 432 -29.12 -1.84 -12.57
C ASP A 432 -29.12 -2.57 -11.21
N PRO A 433 -29.11 -1.82 -10.09
CA PRO A 433 -29.15 -2.38 -8.74
C PRO A 433 -30.43 -3.18 -8.45
N ASN A 434 -31.56 -2.82 -9.08
CA ASN A 434 -32.84 -3.47 -8.86
C ASN A 434 -32.85 -4.86 -9.52
N ALA A 435 -32.43 -4.97 -10.78
CA ALA A 435 -32.29 -6.25 -11.46
C ALA A 435 -31.30 -7.19 -10.75
N MET A 436 -30.20 -6.65 -10.22
CA MET A 436 -29.27 -7.44 -9.40
C MET A 436 -29.94 -7.93 -8.10
N THR A 437 -30.74 -7.10 -7.44
CA THR A 437 -31.46 -7.45 -6.21
C THR A 437 -32.50 -8.55 -6.48
N GLU A 438 -33.29 -8.44 -7.55
CA GLU A 438 -34.25 -9.46 -7.98
C GLU A 438 -33.57 -10.80 -8.29
N MET A 439 -32.44 -10.77 -9.01
CA MET A 439 -31.65 -11.97 -9.31
C MET A 439 -31.15 -12.66 -8.04
N ILE A 440 -30.68 -11.88 -7.04
CA ILE A 440 -30.27 -12.41 -5.73
C ILE A 440 -31.45 -13.06 -5.02
N PHE A 441 -32.62 -12.42 -4.98
CA PHE A 441 -33.81 -12.97 -4.34
C PHE A 441 -34.24 -14.28 -4.99
N GLU A 442 -34.22 -14.35 -6.32
CA GLU A 442 -34.54 -15.57 -7.05
C GLU A 442 -33.51 -16.68 -6.78
N ALA A 443 -32.21 -16.35 -6.74
CA ALA A 443 -31.17 -17.33 -6.40
C ALA A 443 -31.34 -17.91 -4.99
N VAL A 444 -31.68 -17.06 -4.01
CA VAL A 444 -31.95 -17.47 -2.63
C VAL A 444 -33.17 -18.41 -2.57
N ARG A 445 -34.24 -18.08 -3.31
CA ARG A 445 -35.43 -18.91 -3.44
C ARG A 445 -35.11 -20.26 -4.08
N LEU A 446 -34.36 -20.28 -5.19
CA LEU A 446 -33.95 -21.50 -5.90
C LEU A 446 -33.04 -22.38 -5.03
N ALA A 447 -32.14 -21.78 -4.25
CA ALA A 447 -31.31 -22.49 -3.30
C ALA A 447 -32.07 -22.94 -2.04
N GLY A 448 -33.25 -22.38 -1.75
CA GLY A 448 -34.02 -22.74 -0.56
C GLY A 448 -33.32 -22.38 0.75
N VAL A 449 -32.58 -21.26 0.77
CA VAL A 449 -31.80 -20.80 1.93
C VAL A 449 -32.36 -19.50 2.49
N ARG A 450 -31.96 -19.13 3.71
CA ARG A 450 -32.12 -17.76 4.22
C ARG A 450 -30.91 -16.91 3.82
N ALA A 451 -31.08 -15.60 3.67
CA ALA A 451 -29.99 -14.71 3.25
C ALA A 451 -29.92 -13.39 4.03
N LEU A 452 -28.70 -12.93 4.26
CA LEU A 452 -28.37 -11.56 4.66
C LEU A 452 -27.82 -10.84 3.44
N VAL A 453 -28.52 -9.82 2.95
CA VAL A 453 -28.12 -9.07 1.74
C VAL A 453 -27.63 -7.69 2.17
N SER A 454 -26.34 -7.43 2.02
CA SER A 454 -25.76 -6.14 2.34
C SER A 454 -26.09 -5.12 1.25
N LYS A 455 -26.69 -3.98 1.66
CA LYS A 455 -27.09 -2.92 0.71
C LYS A 455 -25.91 -2.28 -0.05
N GLY A 456 -24.72 -2.27 0.56
CA GLY A 456 -23.51 -1.65 -0.03
C GLY A 456 -23.66 -0.15 -0.35
N TRP A 457 -22.69 0.42 -1.08
CA TRP A 457 -22.78 1.80 -1.62
C TRP A 457 -23.54 1.86 -2.95
N GLY A 458 -23.70 0.72 -3.64
CA GLY A 458 -24.36 0.61 -4.94
C GLY A 458 -25.89 0.63 -4.87
N GLY A 459 -26.48 0.80 -3.68
CA GLY A 459 -27.92 0.92 -3.52
C GLY A 459 -28.69 -0.39 -3.74
N LEU A 460 -28.09 -1.56 -3.48
CA LEU A 460 -28.85 -2.82 -3.43
C LEU A 460 -29.94 -2.66 -2.38
N GLY A 461 -31.20 -2.69 -2.78
CA GLY A 461 -32.27 -2.16 -1.96
C GLY A 461 -33.63 -2.66 -2.40
N ALA A 462 -34.41 -3.12 -1.43
CA ALA A 462 -35.78 -3.58 -1.62
C ALA A 462 -36.82 -2.47 -1.44
N ASP A 463 -36.38 -1.21 -1.38
CA ASP A 463 -37.24 -0.08 -0.99
C ASP A 463 -38.42 0.09 -1.97
N GLU A 464 -38.30 -0.43 -3.21
CA GLU A 464 -39.39 -0.53 -4.21
C GLU A 464 -39.85 -1.97 -4.52
N LEU A 465 -39.08 -3.02 -4.18
CA LEU A 465 -39.27 -4.41 -4.66
C LEU A 465 -40.01 -5.34 -3.68
N GLY A 466 -40.11 -4.95 -2.40
CA GLY A 466 -40.60 -5.84 -1.33
C GLY A 466 -39.56 -6.89 -0.96
N ILE A 467 -39.37 -7.13 0.34
CA ILE A 467 -38.38 -8.09 0.84
C ILE A 467 -39.04 -9.48 0.93
N PRO A 468 -38.52 -10.52 0.27
CA PRO A 468 -39.05 -11.87 0.38
C PRO A 468 -38.85 -12.46 1.79
N ASP A 469 -39.72 -13.40 2.16
CA ASP A 469 -39.56 -14.19 3.38
C ASP A 469 -38.19 -14.89 3.41
N GLY A 470 -37.50 -14.82 4.55
CA GLY A 470 -36.18 -15.43 4.72
C GLY A 470 -35.00 -14.58 4.21
N VAL A 471 -35.25 -13.35 3.78
CA VAL A 471 -34.20 -12.37 3.44
C VAL A 471 -34.20 -11.22 4.46
N TYR A 472 -33.00 -10.83 4.91
CA TYR A 472 -32.79 -9.65 5.75
C TYR A 472 -31.82 -8.69 5.06
N MET A 473 -32.24 -7.42 4.91
CA MET A 473 -31.41 -6.37 4.31
C MET A 473 -30.46 -5.79 5.35
N LEU A 474 -29.17 -6.05 5.20
CA LEU A 474 -28.14 -5.73 6.17
C LEU A 474 -27.56 -4.32 5.94
N GLY A 475 -27.41 -3.57 7.03
CA GLY A 475 -26.56 -2.38 7.09
C GLY A 475 -25.08 -2.72 7.22
N ASN A 476 -24.30 -1.77 7.77
CA ASN A 476 -22.88 -1.98 8.02
C ASN A 476 -22.68 -2.81 9.31
N VAL A 477 -22.12 -4.01 9.15
CA VAL A 477 -21.79 -4.93 10.25
C VAL A 477 -20.34 -5.40 10.11
N PRO A 478 -19.55 -5.45 11.20
CA PRO A 478 -18.20 -6.01 11.17
C PRO A 478 -18.20 -7.47 10.71
N HIS A 479 -17.43 -7.78 9.66
CA HIS A 479 -17.39 -9.12 9.07
C HIS A 479 -16.81 -10.18 10.02
N ASP A 480 -15.89 -9.80 10.91
CA ASP A 480 -15.30 -10.69 11.91
C ASP A 480 -16.30 -11.15 12.98
N TRP A 481 -17.39 -10.40 13.19
CA TRP A 481 -18.55 -10.86 13.96
C TRP A 481 -19.53 -11.61 13.06
N LEU A 482 -19.97 -10.97 11.98
CA LEU A 482 -21.05 -11.46 11.14
C LEU A 482 -20.78 -12.85 10.56
N PHE A 483 -19.56 -13.07 10.07
CA PHE A 483 -19.24 -14.30 9.37
C PHE A 483 -19.18 -15.52 10.29
N GLU A 484 -19.18 -15.37 11.61
CA GLU A 484 -19.34 -16.51 12.53
C GLU A 484 -20.78 -17.07 12.49
N HIS A 485 -21.77 -16.24 12.13
CA HIS A 485 -23.20 -16.55 12.18
C HIS A 485 -23.82 -17.00 10.85
N VAL A 486 -23.03 -17.15 9.79
CA VAL A 486 -23.51 -17.50 8.44
C VAL A 486 -23.07 -18.90 8.01
N SER A 487 -23.73 -19.45 6.99
CA SER A 487 -23.41 -20.76 6.40
C SER A 487 -22.35 -20.67 5.29
N CYS A 488 -22.44 -19.67 4.42
CA CYS A 488 -21.41 -19.33 3.43
C CYS A 488 -21.41 -17.83 3.13
N VAL A 489 -20.37 -17.37 2.42
CA VAL A 489 -20.14 -15.95 2.12
C VAL A 489 -20.08 -15.76 0.61
N VAL A 490 -20.98 -14.94 0.05
CA VAL A 490 -20.95 -14.48 -1.35
C VAL A 490 -20.43 -13.05 -1.38
N HIS A 491 -19.37 -12.81 -2.15
CA HIS A 491 -18.80 -11.47 -2.28
C HIS A 491 -18.06 -11.24 -3.59
N HIS A 492 -17.63 -9.99 -3.81
CA HIS A 492 -16.95 -9.58 -5.04
C HIS A 492 -15.56 -10.19 -5.23
N GLY A 493 -14.85 -10.53 -4.16
CA GLY A 493 -13.52 -11.16 -4.24
C GLY A 493 -12.37 -10.31 -3.73
N GLY A 494 -12.65 -9.16 -3.08
CA GLY A 494 -11.60 -8.33 -2.50
C GLY A 494 -10.85 -9.06 -1.39
N ALA A 495 -9.53 -8.88 -1.35
CA ALA A 495 -8.62 -9.60 -0.44
C ALA A 495 -9.10 -9.64 1.01
N GLY A 496 -9.56 -8.51 1.56
CA GLY A 496 -10.01 -8.42 2.95
C GLY A 496 -11.27 -9.24 3.26
N THR A 497 -12.28 -9.22 2.37
CA THR A 497 -13.50 -10.01 2.57
C THR A 497 -13.23 -11.49 2.36
N THR A 498 -12.40 -11.84 1.36
CA THR A 498 -11.91 -13.21 1.13
C THR A 498 -11.22 -13.73 2.39
N ALA A 499 -10.29 -12.96 2.96
CA ALA A 499 -9.58 -13.32 4.18
C ALA A 499 -10.53 -13.53 5.36
N ALA A 500 -11.51 -12.65 5.55
CA ALA A 500 -12.48 -12.74 6.63
C ALA A 500 -13.36 -13.99 6.51
N GLY A 501 -13.87 -14.29 5.30
CA GLY A 501 -14.72 -15.46 5.05
C GLY A 501 -14.01 -16.78 5.36
N ILE A 502 -12.79 -16.95 4.84
CA ILE A 502 -12.02 -18.17 5.10
C ILE A 502 -11.59 -18.25 6.57
N LYS A 503 -11.18 -17.14 7.20
CA LYS A 503 -10.83 -17.12 8.63
C LYS A 503 -11.98 -17.60 9.51
N ALA A 504 -13.22 -17.24 9.19
CA ALA A 504 -14.43 -17.72 9.86
C ALA A 504 -14.75 -19.20 9.54
N GLY A 505 -13.94 -19.84 8.68
CA GLY A 505 -14.13 -21.23 8.25
C GLY A 505 -15.36 -21.41 7.37
N LYS A 506 -15.80 -20.35 6.68
CA LYS A 506 -16.99 -20.39 5.83
C LYS A 506 -16.59 -20.60 4.38
N PRO A 507 -17.30 -21.47 3.64
CA PRO A 507 -17.18 -21.53 2.20
C PRO A 507 -17.44 -20.18 1.55
N THR A 508 -16.68 -19.86 0.50
CA THR A 508 -16.67 -18.52 -0.09
C THR A 508 -16.97 -18.60 -1.58
N ILE A 509 -17.97 -17.82 -2.03
CA ILE A 509 -18.34 -17.66 -3.44
C ILE A 509 -17.84 -16.31 -3.89
N VAL A 510 -17.06 -16.30 -4.97
CA VAL A 510 -16.49 -15.08 -5.54
C VAL A 510 -17.16 -14.73 -6.85
N VAL A 511 -17.76 -13.54 -6.90
CA VAL A 511 -18.34 -12.93 -8.10
C VAL A 511 -17.47 -11.76 -8.52
N PRO A 512 -16.45 -11.96 -9.37
CA PRO A 512 -15.53 -10.89 -9.70
C PRO A 512 -16.15 -9.85 -10.64
N PHE A 513 -15.80 -8.60 -10.35
CA PHE A 513 -16.10 -7.41 -11.15
C PHE A 513 -14.87 -6.89 -11.88
N PHE A 514 -13.73 -6.75 -11.19
CA PHE A 514 -12.49 -6.22 -11.76
C PHE A 514 -11.26 -6.56 -10.92
N GLY A 515 -10.08 -6.18 -11.42
CA GLY A 515 -8.83 -6.19 -10.66
C GLY A 515 -8.38 -7.59 -10.24
N ASP A 516 -8.06 -7.74 -8.95
CA ASP A 516 -7.52 -8.96 -8.33
C ASP A 516 -8.59 -9.98 -7.93
N GLN A 517 -9.87 -9.62 -8.05
CA GLN A 517 -10.98 -10.45 -7.59
C GLN A 517 -11.03 -11.84 -8.27
N PRO A 518 -10.80 -12.00 -9.59
CA PRO A 518 -10.73 -13.32 -10.21
C PRO A 518 -9.58 -14.18 -9.65
N PHE A 519 -8.45 -13.56 -9.30
CA PHE A 519 -7.32 -14.29 -8.71
C PHE A 519 -7.73 -14.89 -7.35
N TRP A 520 -8.37 -14.10 -6.48
CA TRP A 520 -8.86 -14.62 -5.20
C TRP A 520 -9.89 -15.73 -5.36
N GLY A 521 -10.84 -15.56 -6.29
CA GLY A 521 -11.81 -16.59 -6.62
C GLY A 521 -11.16 -17.90 -7.05
N ALA A 522 -10.15 -17.83 -7.93
CA ALA A 522 -9.40 -19.00 -8.36
C ALA A 522 -8.61 -19.65 -7.21
N MET A 523 -8.04 -18.85 -6.28
CA MET A 523 -7.32 -19.41 -5.13
C MET A 523 -8.26 -20.11 -4.13
N ILE A 524 -9.47 -19.58 -3.92
CA ILE A 524 -10.52 -20.23 -3.14
C ILE A 524 -10.93 -21.57 -3.76
N ALA A 525 -11.23 -21.56 -5.06
CA ALA A 525 -11.65 -22.74 -5.80
C ALA A 525 -10.57 -23.83 -5.77
N ARG A 526 -9.31 -23.46 -6.02
CA ARG A 526 -8.15 -24.36 -5.94
C ARG A 526 -7.96 -24.96 -4.55
N ALA A 527 -8.32 -24.23 -3.50
CA ALA A 527 -8.28 -24.72 -2.12
C ALA A 527 -9.50 -25.61 -1.76
N ASN A 528 -10.46 -25.80 -2.67
CA ASN A 528 -11.75 -26.45 -2.44
C ASN A 528 -12.57 -25.81 -1.30
N ALA A 529 -12.34 -24.53 -1.01
CA ALA A 529 -13.05 -23.75 0.00
C ALA A 529 -14.25 -22.97 -0.60
N GLY A 530 -14.56 -23.22 -1.86
CA GLY A 530 -15.64 -22.56 -2.61
C GLY A 530 -15.65 -23.03 -4.07
N PRO A 531 -16.67 -22.64 -4.86
CA PRO A 531 -16.76 -22.98 -6.27
C PRO A 531 -15.81 -22.11 -7.13
N GLU A 532 -15.68 -22.47 -8.41
CA GLU A 532 -15.06 -21.61 -9.42
C GLU A 532 -15.76 -20.24 -9.46
N PRO A 533 -15.01 -19.13 -9.62
CA PRO A 533 -15.60 -17.80 -9.63
C PRO A 533 -16.50 -17.59 -10.86
N VAL A 534 -17.63 -16.93 -10.65
CA VAL A 534 -18.58 -16.59 -11.73
C VAL A 534 -18.53 -15.08 -11.95
N PRO A 535 -17.91 -14.59 -13.05
CA PRO A 535 -17.86 -13.16 -13.35
C PRO A 535 -19.24 -12.52 -13.35
N TYR A 536 -19.35 -11.29 -12.86
CA TYR A 536 -20.65 -10.64 -12.67
C TYR A 536 -21.49 -10.56 -13.97
N LYS A 537 -20.83 -10.34 -15.12
CA LYS A 537 -21.49 -10.31 -16.45
C LYS A 537 -22.11 -11.65 -16.86
N ALA A 538 -21.64 -12.74 -16.27
CA ALA A 538 -22.11 -14.10 -16.54
C ALA A 538 -22.99 -14.66 -15.40
N LEU A 539 -23.22 -13.89 -14.33
CA LEU A 539 -23.98 -14.31 -13.17
C LEU A 539 -25.47 -14.37 -13.49
N THR A 540 -26.11 -15.46 -13.12
CA THR A 540 -27.58 -15.63 -13.17
C THR A 540 -28.07 -16.19 -11.85
N ALA A 541 -29.38 -16.15 -11.61
CA ALA A 541 -29.96 -16.69 -10.39
C ALA A 541 -29.65 -18.18 -10.21
N GLU A 542 -29.69 -18.95 -11.30
CA GLU A 542 -29.38 -20.39 -11.31
C GLU A 542 -27.91 -20.64 -10.96
N LYS A 543 -26.97 -19.91 -11.58
CA LYS A 543 -25.54 -20.07 -11.29
C LYS A 543 -25.19 -19.69 -9.85
N LEU A 544 -25.84 -18.64 -9.32
CA LEU A 544 -25.66 -18.25 -7.94
C LEU A 544 -26.24 -19.31 -6.99
N ALA A 545 -27.44 -19.82 -7.28
CA ALA A 545 -28.05 -20.90 -6.51
C ALA A 545 -27.19 -22.18 -6.52
N GLU A 546 -26.67 -22.59 -7.69
CA GLU A 546 -25.75 -23.73 -7.83
C GLU A 546 -24.47 -23.53 -7.02
N SER A 547 -23.91 -22.32 -7.04
CA SER A 547 -22.73 -21.96 -6.24
C SER A 547 -22.99 -22.03 -4.74
N ILE A 548 -24.17 -21.57 -4.29
CA ILE A 548 -24.62 -21.70 -2.90
C ILE A 548 -24.74 -23.18 -2.52
N GLN A 549 -25.40 -23.99 -3.35
CA GLN A 549 -25.54 -25.43 -3.11
C GLN A 549 -24.19 -26.16 -3.08
N PHE A 550 -23.24 -25.75 -3.92
CA PHE A 550 -21.87 -26.27 -3.88
C PHE A 550 -21.19 -25.99 -2.52
N CYS A 551 -21.35 -24.78 -2.00
CA CYS A 551 -20.79 -24.39 -0.70
C CYS A 551 -21.38 -25.16 0.47
N LEU A 552 -22.65 -25.53 0.40
CA LEU A 552 -23.35 -26.26 1.45
C LEU A 552 -23.07 -27.76 1.47
N ARG A 553 -22.24 -28.27 0.54
CA ARG A 553 -21.80 -29.67 0.56
C ARG A 553 -20.90 -29.94 1.79
N PRO A 554 -21.03 -31.11 2.44
CA PRO A 554 -20.23 -31.44 3.62
C PRO A 554 -18.71 -31.31 3.39
N GLU A 555 -18.22 -31.72 2.23
CA GLU A 555 -16.78 -31.69 1.92
C GLU A 555 -16.26 -30.26 1.82
N THR A 556 -17.03 -29.35 1.20
CA THR A 556 -16.69 -27.94 1.05
C THR A 556 -16.69 -27.23 2.42
N LEU A 557 -17.68 -27.54 3.26
CA LEU A 557 -17.77 -27.01 4.63
C LEU A 557 -16.58 -27.44 5.50
N GLU A 558 -16.24 -28.73 5.49
CA GLU A 558 -15.11 -29.25 6.26
C GLU A 558 -13.77 -28.69 5.76
N GLN A 559 -13.61 -28.53 4.44
CA GLN A 559 -12.40 -27.94 3.88
C GLN A 559 -12.25 -26.46 4.27
N ALA A 560 -13.32 -25.67 4.16
CA ALA A 560 -13.30 -24.26 4.58
C ALA A 560 -13.00 -24.14 6.09
N LYS A 561 -13.59 -25.01 6.92
CA LYS A 561 -13.35 -25.06 8.36
C LYS A 561 -11.89 -25.43 8.69
N ALA A 562 -11.32 -26.41 8.01
CA ALA A 562 -9.93 -26.83 8.18
C ALA A 562 -8.95 -25.71 7.79
N LEU A 563 -9.22 -25.03 6.67
CA LEU A 563 -8.41 -23.89 6.24
C LEU A 563 -8.54 -22.71 7.21
N GLY A 564 -9.76 -22.40 7.65
CA GLY A 564 -10.00 -21.36 8.65
C GLY A 564 -9.30 -21.64 9.99
N ALA A 565 -9.21 -22.90 10.40
CA ALA A 565 -8.44 -23.28 11.60
C ALA A 565 -6.96 -22.92 11.49
N LYS A 566 -6.33 -23.24 10.35
CA LYS A 566 -4.93 -22.87 10.08
C LYS A 566 -4.74 -21.35 10.09
N ILE A 567 -5.62 -20.61 9.41
CA ILE A 567 -5.54 -19.14 9.35
C ILE A 567 -5.70 -18.49 10.72
N ARG A 568 -6.53 -19.04 11.62
CA ARG A 568 -6.69 -18.52 12.99
C ARG A 568 -5.45 -18.75 13.87
N GLU A 569 -4.62 -19.74 13.56
CA GLU A 569 -3.35 -19.99 14.25
C GLU A 569 -2.22 -19.07 13.75
N GLU A 570 -2.37 -18.51 12.55
CA GLU A 570 -1.40 -17.56 11.97
C GLU A 570 -1.40 -16.22 12.72
N LYS A 571 -0.19 -15.67 12.90
CA LYS A 571 0.02 -14.34 13.48
C LYS A 571 0.48 -13.36 12.41
N GLY A 572 -0.34 -13.19 11.37
CA GLY A 572 0.04 -12.44 10.17
C GLY A 572 0.68 -11.09 10.46
N THR A 573 0.03 -10.27 11.27
CA THR A 573 0.51 -8.92 11.61
C THR A 573 1.86 -8.94 12.35
N ASP A 574 2.05 -9.89 13.28
CA ASP A 574 3.30 -10.03 14.04
C ASP A 574 4.45 -10.51 13.14
N VAL A 575 4.16 -11.48 12.27
CA VAL A 575 5.11 -11.98 11.26
C VAL A 575 5.45 -10.89 10.24
N GLY A 576 4.48 -10.07 9.87
CA GLY A 576 4.66 -8.88 9.03
C GLY A 576 5.60 -7.86 9.65
N GLY A 577 5.35 -7.52 10.92
CA GLY A 577 6.24 -6.67 11.72
C GLY A 577 7.63 -7.28 11.81
N LYS A 578 7.76 -8.58 12.07
CA LYS A 578 9.06 -9.27 12.12
C LYS A 578 9.78 -9.22 10.76
N SER A 579 9.06 -9.51 9.68
CA SER A 579 9.59 -9.50 8.31
C SER A 579 10.13 -8.12 7.92
N PHE A 580 9.44 -7.03 8.31
CA PHE A 580 9.98 -5.68 8.16
C PHE A 580 11.36 -5.55 8.81
N HIS A 581 11.50 -5.98 10.06
CA HIS A 581 12.77 -5.89 10.79
C HIS A 581 13.86 -6.86 10.27
N ASP A 582 13.49 -8.04 9.79
CA ASP A 582 14.43 -9.02 9.19
C ASP A 582 15.12 -8.45 7.95
N HIS A 583 14.46 -7.50 7.27
CA HIS A 583 14.97 -6.84 6.09
C HIS A 583 15.69 -5.52 6.37
N LEU A 584 15.76 -5.09 7.63
CA LEU A 584 16.51 -3.90 8.03
C LEU A 584 17.94 -4.25 8.43
N ASN A 585 18.90 -3.49 7.91
CA ASN A 585 20.23 -3.45 8.49
C ASN A 585 20.21 -2.55 9.75
N VAL A 586 19.67 -3.07 10.84
CA VAL A 586 19.42 -2.32 12.09
C VAL A 586 20.67 -1.65 12.61
N ASP A 587 21.83 -2.30 12.54
CA ASP A 587 23.10 -1.73 12.99
C ASP A 587 23.49 -0.49 12.19
N ASN A 588 23.14 -0.46 10.90
CA ASN A 588 23.36 0.71 10.07
C ASN A 588 22.43 1.89 10.37
N LEU A 589 21.29 1.63 11.01
CA LEU A 589 20.32 2.64 11.40
C LEU A 589 20.63 3.27 12.77
N ARG A 590 21.59 2.76 13.55
CA ARG A 590 21.86 3.28 14.90
C ARG A 590 22.77 4.50 14.91
N CYS A 591 22.43 5.46 15.75
CA CYS A 591 23.35 6.50 16.16
C CYS A 591 24.46 5.92 17.05
N SER A 592 25.72 6.23 16.72
CA SER A 592 26.91 5.70 17.39
C SER A 592 27.01 6.11 18.87
N VAL A 593 26.49 7.28 19.22
CA VAL A 593 26.54 7.82 20.60
C VAL A 593 25.20 7.71 21.33
N SER A 594 24.12 7.39 20.62
CA SER A 594 22.79 7.15 21.20
C SER A 594 22.10 5.99 20.45
N PRO A 595 22.50 4.73 20.70
CA PRO A 595 22.09 3.58 19.88
C PRO A 595 20.58 3.29 19.83
N SER A 596 19.79 3.90 20.72
CA SER A 596 18.33 3.84 20.73
C SER A 596 17.66 4.79 19.73
N ARG A 597 18.42 5.68 19.08
CA ARG A 597 17.94 6.66 18.10
C ARG A 597 18.44 6.33 16.70
N ALA A 598 17.59 6.58 15.70
CA ALA A 598 17.95 6.45 14.30
C ALA A 598 19.04 7.46 13.92
N ALA A 599 20.03 7.02 13.14
CA ALA A 599 21.03 7.89 12.54
C ALA A 599 20.54 8.48 11.22
N ALA A 600 20.81 9.77 11.02
CA ALA A 600 20.54 10.47 9.76
C ALA A 600 21.82 11.05 9.14
N TRP A 601 22.86 11.27 9.94
CA TRP A 601 24.11 11.90 9.52
C TRP A 601 25.29 10.96 9.69
N ARG A 602 26.29 11.11 8.83
CA ARG A 602 27.63 10.54 9.03
C ARG A 602 28.66 11.65 9.14
N VAL A 603 29.52 11.55 10.14
CA VAL A 603 30.68 12.45 10.26
C VAL A 603 31.65 12.12 9.13
N ARG A 604 32.01 13.14 8.33
CA ARG A 604 32.88 13.00 7.16
C ARG A 604 34.17 12.28 7.52
N ARG A 605 34.64 11.42 6.62
CA ARG A 605 35.87 10.62 6.76
C ARG A 605 35.88 9.63 7.93
N THR A 606 34.75 9.40 8.59
CA THR A 606 34.61 8.37 9.64
C THR A 606 33.42 7.44 9.36
N GLN A 607 33.24 6.42 10.19
CA GLN A 607 32.03 5.58 10.23
C GLN A 607 31.06 6.00 11.34
N VAL A 608 31.32 7.11 12.03
CA VAL A 608 30.45 7.61 13.10
C VAL A 608 29.17 8.12 12.49
N ARG A 609 28.05 7.55 12.92
CA ARG A 609 26.70 7.92 12.51
C ARG A 609 26.00 8.62 13.65
N LEU A 610 25.31 9.73 13.37
CA LEU A 610 24.66 10.56 14.37
C LEU A 610 23.17 10.68 14.05
N SER A 611 22.35 10.53 15.09
CA SER A 611 20.95 10.95 15.05
C SER A 611 20.87 12.47 14.91
N PRO A 612 19.77 13.03 14.36
CA PRO A 612 19.55 14.48 14.34
C PRO A 612 19.75 15.15 15.71
N PHE A 613 19.25 14.52 16.78
CA PHE A 613 19.45 15.00 18.15
C PHE A 613 20.93 15.07 18.54
N ALA A 614 21.67 13.97 18.39
CA ALA A 614 23.11 13.93 18.71
C ALA A 614 23.93 14.92 17.86
N ALA A 615 23.61 15.05 16.57
CA ALA A 615 24.24 16.02 15.68
C ALA A 615 23.99 17.46 16.18
N ALA A 616 22.74 17.81 16.48
CA ALA A 616 22.39 19.14 16.99
C ALA A 616 23.11 19.47 18.31
N VAL A 617 23.13 18.53 19.26
CA VAL A 617 23.84 18.71 20.55
C VAL A 617 25.35 18.90 20.35
N LEU A 618 25.99 18.09 19.49
CA LEU A 618 27.43 18.20 19.25
C LEU A 618 27.81 19.48 18.49
N VAL A 619 26.92 19.98 17.65
CA VAL A 619 27.12 21.27 16.95
C VAL A 619 26.91 22.45 17.91
N ASP A 620 25.87 22.41 18.74
CA ASP A 620 25.58 23.44 19.75
C ASP A 620 26.72 23.56 20.78
N ASP A 621 27.30 22.43 21.19
CA ASP A 621 28.48 22.37 22.06
C ASP A 621 29.79 22.83 21.36
N GLY A 622 29.79 22.99 20.04
CA GLY A 622 30.97 23.36 19.25
C GLY A 622 31.95 22.21 19.00
N SER A 623 31.59 20.98 19.38
CA SER A 623 32.37 19.77 19.12
C SER A 623 32.37 19.35 17.64
N LEU A 624 31.38 19.78 16.86
CA LEU A 624 31.28 19.57 15.41
C LEU A 624 30.73 20.83 14.72
N GLN A 625 30.94 20.94 13.40
CA GLN A 625 30.22 21.87 12.54
C GLN A 625 29.28 21.12 11.59
N TRP A 626 28.22 21.76 11.09
CA TRP A 626 27.34 21.15 10.07
C TRP A 626 28.09 20.75 8.80
N SER A 627 29.16 21.49 8.45
CA SER A 627 30.07 21.18 7.34
C SER A 627 30.83 19.85 7.53
N ASP A 628 31.03 19.40 8.77
CA ASP A 628 31.66 18.11 9.10
C ASP A 628 30.71 16.93 8.87
N LEU A 629 29.42 17.18 8.67
CA LEU A 629 28.40 16.17 8.48
C LEU A 629 28.07 15.98 6.99
N LYS A 630 27.55 14.79 6.68
CA LYS A 630 26.89 14.48 5.41
C LYS A 630 25.73 13.52 5.65
N LEU A 631 24.67 13.67 4.86
CA LEU A 631 23.59 12.68 4.76
C LEU A 631 24.13 11.38 4.15
#